data_AF-A0ABD5T5W4-F1
#
_entry.id   AF-A0ABD5T5W4-F1
#
_cell.length_a   1.000
_cell.length_b   1.000
_cell.length_c   1.000
_cell.angle_alpha   90.00
_cell.angle_beta   90.00
_cell.angle_gamma   90.00
#
_symmetry.space_group_name_H-M   'P 1'
#
loop_
_entity.id
_entity.type
_entity.pdbx_description
1 polymer ?
#
loop_
_entity_poly.entity_id
_entity_poly.type
_entity_poly.pdbx_seq_one_letter_code
_entity_poly.pdbx_strand_id
1 'polypeptide(L)'
;MLPRGRQQDTDGDREGSHRRFSRLCILFSVGVILLSLIPTVAAHGGSEASGLSQSHGLAIVLIGVLSVGTLVLLKRSGRISPTAALYGIAVGIGITVAGAILFEGLAPDPTYQASSMPFPRSWYQPLAIVTGLSVVVVSFIVGVVRWTTCPRYMVLGMILGGWILYPYLLPGFSGYTNPIGYGIVLATPLLVGYILWKDVGPTLSVILQDPVARRFGFGIGAMVSIFFMATSGYLSFFSEEGAPEETTVAVLSVLYQIVRWPTLEILLPDVPFFIAISPGVLLVLGSLGVLVGLNAAAVAHSWRLNREAGATQGTAGTATVVGACTCGCCGPLVSQVAVIAAGPTIAAPIYWIFVDSASPLNSIFLLGSIALFTGTLIYSIDSATPTRKDVFEVSAD
;
A
#
# COMPACT_ATOMS: atom_id res chain seq x y z
N MET A 1 -59.97 5.95 -42.54
CA MET A 1 -59.26 4.66 -42.48
C MET A 1 -57.91 4.90 -41.82
N LEU A 2 -57.74 4.43 -40.58
CA LEU A 2 -56.54 4.57 -39.74
C LEU A 2 -55.59 3.39 -39.99
N PRO A 3 -54.25 3.57 -40.04
CA PRO A 3 -53.32 2.47 -39.93
C PRO A 3 -53.02 2.17 -38.46
N ARG A 4 -53.11 0.90 -38.11
CA ARG A 4 -52.98 0.32 -36.76
C ARG A 4 -51.49 0.14 -36.44
N GLY A 5 -50.99 0.89 -35.47
CA GLY A 5 -49.62 0.78 -34.95
C GLY A 5 -49.39 -0.55 -34.24
N ARG A 6 -48.33 -1.26 -34.63
CA ARG A 6 -47.88 -2.53 -34.06
C ARG A 6 -46.99 -2.21 -32.86
N GLN A 7 -47.48 -2.52 -31.67
CA GLN A 7 -46.74 -2.47 -30.41
C GLN A 7 -45.76 -3.66 -30.41
N GLN A 8 -44.46 -3.38 -30.36
CA GLN A 8 -43.40 -4.38 -30.36
C GLN A 8 -42.85 -4.51 -28.93
N ASP A 9 -42.82 -5.75 -28.46
CA ASP A 9 -42.49 -6.19 -27.10
C ASP A 9 -41.19 -5.61 -26.53
N THR A 10 -41.30 -5.05 -25.32
CA THR A 10 -40.20 -4.72 -24.41
C THR A 10 -40.13 -5.74 -23.28
N ASP A 11 -39.99 -7.03 -23.59
CA ASP A 11 -39.97 -8.10 -22.56
C ASP A 11 -38.62 -8.84 -22.45
N GLY A 12 -37.65 -8.53 -23.31
CA GLY A 12 -36.33 -9.21 -23.31
C GLY A 12 -35.32 -8.72 -22.26
N ASP A 13 -35.47 -7.50 -21.73
CA ASP A 13 -34.45 -6.89 -20.84
C ASP A 13 -34.67 -7.18 -19.34
N ARG A 14 -35.85 -7.70 -18.96
CA ARG A 14 -36.17 -8.00 -17.54
C ARG A 14 -35.58 -9.32 -17.04
N GLU A 15 -35.40 -10.32 -17.89
CA GLU A 15 -34.86 -11.63 -17.49
C GLU A 15 -33.36 -11.59 -17.13
N GLY A 16 -32.56 -10.74 -17.78
CA GLY A 16 -31.12 -10.62 -17.52
C GLY A 16 -30.78 -9.97 -16.17
N SER A 17 -31.61 -9.02 -15.73
CA SER A 17 -31.42 -8.28 -14.48
C SER A 17 -31.74 -9.17 -13.25
N HIS A 18 -32.84 -9.92 -13.31
CA HIS A 18 -33.23 -10.85 -12.24
C HIS A 18 -32.21 -11.97 -12.02
N ARG A 19 -31.62 -12.51 -13.09
CA ARG A 19 -30.56 -13.54 -12.98
C ARG A 19 -29.25 -13.00 -12.40
N ARG A 20 -28.88 -11.74 -12.68
CA ARG A 20 -27.70 -11.10 -12.08
C ARG A 20 -27.92 -10.77 -10.61
N PHE A 21 -29.08 -10.24 -10.25
CA PHE A 21 -29.44 -9.95 -8.86
C PHE A 21 -29.53 -11.24 -8.04
N SER A 22 -30.16 -12.28 -8.57
CA SER A 22 -30.21 -13.61 -7.95
C SER A 22 -28.82 -14.22 -7.73
N ARG A 23 -27.90 -14.12 -8.70
CA ARG A 23 -26.51 -14.59 -8.53
C ARG A 23 -25.73 -13.80 -7.48
N LEU A 24 -25.95 -12.49 -7.37
CA LEU A 24 -25.36 -11.64 -6.34
C LEU A 24 -25.92 -11.97 -4.95
N CYS A 25 -27.22 -12.18 -4.82
CA CYS A 25 -27.85 -12.64 -3.58
C CYS A 25 -27.35 -14.03 -3.20
N ILE A 26 -27.22 -14.97 -4.14
CA ILE A 26 -26.69 -16.30 -3.88
C ILE A 26 -25.22 -16.22 -3.44
N LEU A 27 -24.38 -15.42 -4.11
CA LEU A 27 -22.98 -15.22 -3.69
C LEU A 27 -22.87 -14.54 -2.33
N PHE A 28 -23.74 -13.57 -2.03
CA PHE A 28 -23.81 -12.92 -0.73
C PHE A 28 -24.28 -13.89 0.35
N SER A 29 -25.33 -14.67 0.11
CA SER A 29 -25.83 -15.70 1.02
C SER A 29 -24.81 -16.82 1.23
N VAL A 30 -24.14 -17.28 0.17
CA VAL A 30 -23.03 -18.24 0.28
C VAL A 30 -21.87 -17.62 1.07
N GLY A 31 -21.56 -16.34 0.87
CA GLY A 31 -20.56 -15.61 1.65
C GLY A 31 -20.93 -15.51 3.13
N VAL A 32 -22.19 -15.20 3.47
CA VAL A 32 -22.71 -15.16 4.84
C VAL A 32 -22.75 -16.56 5.46
N ILE A 33 -23.12 -17.59 4.69
CA ILE A 33 -23.14 -18.98 5.14
C ILE A 33 -21.71 -19.47 5.39
N LEU A 34 -20.75 -19.19 4.50
CA LEU A 34 -19.34 -19.46 4.74
C LEU A 34 -18.80 -18.68 5.95
N LEU A 35 -19.23 -17.44 6.16
CA LEU A 35 -18.90 -16.67 7.37
C LEU A 35 -19.49 -17.29 8.64
N SER A 36 -20.69 -17.90 8.56
CA SER A 36 -21.33 -18.60 9.67
C SER A 36 -20.80 -20.01 9.92
N LEU A 37 -20.10 -20.57 8.92
CA LEU A 37 -19.37 -21.84 9.02
C LEU A 37 -17.98 -21.67 9.64
N ILE A 38 -17.49 -20.42 9.75
CA ILE A 38 -16.42 -20.10 10.68
C ILE A 38 -17.06 -20.25 12.06
N PRO A 39 -16.66 -21.26 12.87
CA PRO A 39 -17.20 -21.37 14.22
C PRO A 39 -17.00 -20.02 14.89
N THR A 40 -18.06 -19.50 15.52
CA THR A 40 -17.94 -18.38 16.45
C THR A 40 -16.76 -18.69 17.36
N VAL A 41 -15.61 -18.05 17.11
CA VAL A 41 -14.50 -18.07 18.06
C VAL A 41 -15.11 -17.42 19.27
N ALA A 42 -15.47 -18.26 20.25
CA ALA A 42 -15.99 -17.80 21.50
C ALA A 42 -14.91 -16.89 22.09
N ALA A 43 -15.19 -15.60 22.15
CA ALA A 43 -14.38 -14.62 22.88
C ALA A 43 -14.38 -14.88 24.40
N HIS A 44 -15.00 -15.98 24.84
CA HIS A 44 -15.10 -16.40 26.23
C HIS A 44 -14.65 -17.86 26.34
N GLY A 45 -13.36 -18.08 26.57
CA GLY A 45 -12.85 -19.37 26.99
C GLY A 45 -11.39 -19.62 26.61
N GLY A 46 -10.49 -19.39 27.56
CA GLY A 46 -9.20 -20.08 27.63
C GLY A 46 -7.99 -19.21 27.30
N SER A 47 -7.20 -18.90 28.33
CA SER A 47 -5.87 -18.30 28.29
C SER A 47 -4.80 -19.27 27.78
N GLU A 48 -5.08 -20.00 26.71
CA GLU A 48 -4.09 -20.75 25.96
C GLU A 48 -4.21 -20.28 24.52
N ALA A 49 -3.09 -19.78 23.97
CA ALA A 49 -2.97 -19.37 22.59
C ALA A 49 -3.80 -20.31 21.71
N SER A 50 -4.82 -19.76 21.03
CA SER A 50 -5.52 -20.46 19.94
C SER A 50 -4.46 -21.24 19.16
N GLY A 51 -4.62 -22.55 18.91
CA GLY A 51 -3.59 -23.43 18.32
C GLY A 51 -3.03 -23.03 16.94
N LEU A 52 -3.30 -21.80 16.51
CA LEU A 52 -2.65 -21.02 15.48
C LEU A 52 -1.17 -20.77 15.82
N SER A 53 -0.30 -21.48 15.13
CA SER A 53 1.13 -21.17 15.03
C SER A 53 1.45 -20.29 13.81
N GLN A 54 2.63 -19.66 13.79
CA GLN A 54 3.18 -18.89 12.66
C GLN A 54 3.07 -19.62 11.29
N SER A 55 3.17 -20.95 11.29
CA SER A 55 3.03 -21.78 10.09
C SER A 55 1.66 -21.67 9.41
N HIS A 56 0.60 -21.40 10.18
CA HIS A 56 -0.74 -21.19 9.64
C HIS A 56 -0.83 -19.86 8.88
N GLY A 57 -0.22 -18.79 9.41
CA GLY A 57 -0.08 -17.52 8.70
C GLY A 57 0.64 -17.70 7.37
N LEU A 58 1.76 -18.43 7.37
CA LEU A 58 2.50 -18.77 6.15
C LEU A 58 1.67 -19.58 5.14
N ALA A 59 0.92 -20.59 5.61
CA ALA A 59 0.04 -21.38 4.76
C ALA A 59 -1.04 -20.51 4.10
N ILE A 60 -1.65 -19.59 4.85
CA ILE A 60 -2.65 -18.64 4.33
C ILE A 60 -2.03 -17.70 3.28
N VAL A 61 -0.82 -17.19 3.54
CA VAL A 61 -0.06 -16.39 2.55
C VAL A 61 0.13 -17.16 1.25
N LEU A 62 0.58 -18.42 1.34
CA LEU A 62 0.80 -19.28 0.18
C LEU A 62 -0.49 -19.54 -0.60
N ILE A 63 -1.61 -19.80 0.09
CA ILE A 63 -2.93 -19.96 -0.53
C ILE A 63 -3.32 -18.68 -1.28
N GLY A 64 -3.16 -17.51 -0.66
CA GLY A 64 -3.44 -16.23 -1.29
C GLY A 64 -2.60 -15.99 -2.54
N VAL A 65 -1.28 -16.19 -2.46
CA VAL A 65 -0.35 -16.01 -3.59
C VAL A 65 -0.65 -16.98 -4.74
N LEU A 66 -0.88 -18.25 -4.43
CA LEU A 66 -1.24 -19.28 -5.43
C LEU A 66 -2.59 -18.96 -6.09
N SER A 67 -3.56 -18.46 -5.34
CA SER A 67 -4.86 -18.05 -5.88
C SER A 67 -4.72 -16.90 -6.87
N VAL A 68 -3.93 -15.87 -6.54
CA VAL A 68 -3.63 -14.74 -7.42
C VAL A 68 -2.93 -15.25 -8.69
N GLY A 69 -1.86 -16.02 -8.55
CA GLY A 69 -1.10 -16.58 -9.67
C GLY A 69 -1.98 -17.40 -10.62
N THR A 70 -2.82 -18.27 -10.07
CA THR A 70 -3.76 -19.10 -10.85
C THR A 70 -4.76 -18.22 -11.61
N LEU A 71 -5.35 -17.20 -10.97
CA LEU A 71 -6.30 -16.30 -11.61
C LEU A 71 -5.65 -15.44 -12.71
N VAL A 72 -4.40 -15.01 -12.51
CA VAL A 72 -3.62 -14.34 -13.56
C VAL A 72 -3.43 -15.26 -14.76
N LEU A 73 -3.05 -16.52 -14.54
CA LEU A 73 -2.86 -17.51 -15.61
C LEU A 73 -4.16 -17.86 -16.33
N LEU A 74 -5.26 -18.01 -15.60
CA LEU A 74 -6.60 -18.25 -16.17
C LEU A 74 -7.06 -17.05 -17.02
N LYS A 75 -6.77 -15.82 -16.58
CA LYS A 75 -7.03 -14.61 -17.37
C LYS A 75 -6.17 -14.58 -18.63
N ARG A 76 -4.88 -14.87 -18.52
CA ARG A 76 -3.95 -14.87 -19.67
C ARG A 76 -4.29 -15.95 -20.70
N SER A 77 -4.81 -17.09 -20.26
CA SER A 77 -5.29 -18.17 -21.13
C SER A 77 -6.70 -17.94 -21.70
N GLY A 78 -7.31 -16.78 -21.44
CA GLY A 78 -8.64 -16.42 -21.94
C GLY A 78 -9.80 -17.22 -21.33
N ARG A 79 -9.56 -17.99 -20.26
CA ARG A 79 -10.55 -18.89 -19.65
C ARG A 79 -11.55 -18.19 -18.74
N ILE A 80 -11.22 -16.99 -18.25
CA ILE A 80 -12.07 -16.18 -17.37
C ILE A 80 -12.17 -14.74 -17.86
N SER A 81 -13.28 -14.07 -17.53
CA SER A 81 -13.46 -12.66 -17.86
C SER A 81 -12.51 -11.78 -17.03
N PRO A 82 -12.06 -10.61 -17.56
CA PRO A 82 -11.21 -9.69 -16.82
C PRO A 82 -11.82 -9.22 -15.49
N THR A 83 -13.14 -9.07 -15.43
CA THR A 83 -13.85 -8.66 -14.21
C THR A 83 -13.79 -9.74 -13.14
N ALA A 84 -14.05 -11.00 -13.50
CA ALA A 84 -13.96 -12.12 -12.57
C ALA A 84 -12.52 -12.31 -12.07
N ALA A 85 -11.53 -12.16 -12.95
CA ALA A 85 -10.11 -12.19 -12.59
C ALA A 85 -9.77 -11.11 -11.56
N LEU A 86 -10.19 -9.86 -11.78
CA LEU A 86 -9.89 -8.74 -10.88
C LEU A 86 -10.50 -8.92 -9.48
N TYR A 87 -11.77 -9.31 -9.39
CA TYR A 87 -12.38 -9.58 -8.08
C TYR A 87 -11.73 -10.77 -7.38
N GLY A 88 -11.43 -11.84 -8.11
CA GLY A 88 -10.72 -12.98 -7.55
C GLY A 88 -9.31 -12.62 -7.06
N ILE A 89 -8.57 -11.79 -7.82
CA ILE A 89 -7.24 -11.30 -7.42
C ILE A 89 -7.34 -10.43 -6.18
N ALA A 90 -8.35 -9.55 -6.09
CA ALA A 90 -8.57 -8.75 -4.88
C ALA A 90 -8.83 -9.63 -3.66
N VAL A 91 -9.63 -10.68 -3.80
CA VAL A 91 -9.85 -11.67 -2.72
C VAL A 91 -8.54 -12.39 -2.37
N GLY A 92 -7.79 -12.86 -3.36
CA GLY A 92 -6.50 -13.52 -3.15
C GLY A 92 -5.48 -12.64 -2.43
N ILE A 93 -5.40 -11.35 -2.80
CA ILE A 93 -4.58 -10.36 -2.11
C ILE A 93 -5.08 -10.14 -0.68
N GLY A 94 -6.39 -10.06 -0.46
CA GLY A 94 -6.96 -9.97 0.89
C GLY A 94 -6.59 -11.16 1.78
N ILE A 95 -6.62 -12.38 1.23
CA ILE A 95 -6.17 -13.60 1.92
C ILE A 95 -4.67 -13.50 2.24
N THR A 96 -3.84 -13.08 1.27
CA THR A 96 -2.40 -12.87 1.49
C THR A 96 -2.13 -11.85 2.60
N VAL A 97 -2.84 -10.72 2.61
CA VAL A 97 -2.71 -9.68 3.63
C VAL A 97 -3.09 -10.22 5.01
N ALA A 98 -4.25 -10.91 5.13
CA ALA A 98 -4.66 -11.50 6.38
C ALA A 98 -3.65 -12.55 6.89
N GLY A 99 -3.15 -13.40 6.00
CA GLY A 99 -2.11 -14.37 6.31
C GLY A 99 -0.80 -13.71 6.76
N ALA A 100 -0.40 -12.60 6.14
CA ALA A 100 0.82 -11.87 6.49
C ALA A 100 0.70 -11.18 7.85
N ILE A 101 -0.47 -10.60 8.17
CA ILE A 101 -0.74 -10.03 9.50
C ILE A 101 -0.69 -11.11 10.58
N LEU A 102 -1.32 -12.26 10.32
CA LEU A 102 -1.27 -13.40 11.24
C LEU A 102 0.14 -13.97 11.39
N PHE A 103 0.88 -14.08 10.29
CA PHE A 103 2.26 -14.56 10.30
C PHE A 103 3.15 -13.65 11.15
N GLU A 104 3.04 -12.33 10.97
CA GLU A 104 3.83 -11.35 11.71
C GLU A 104 3.49 -11.36 13.20
N GLY A 105 2.21 -11.30 13.54
CA GLY A 105 1.80 -11.17 14.95
C GLY A 105 1.83 -12.47 15.75
N LEU A 106 1.92 -13.63 15.09
CA LEU A 106 2.20 -14.93 15.75
C LEU A 106 3.70 -15.26 15.81
N ALA A 107 4.55 -14.44 15.22
CA ALA A 107 5.98 -14.66 15.28
C ALA A 107 6.51 -14.25 16.66
N PRO A 108 7.47 -15.00 17.21
CA PRO A 108 8.13 -14.61 18.45
C PRO A 108 8.93 -13.32 18.23
N ASP A 109 8.87 -12.40 19.19
CA ASP A 109 9.62 -11.16 19.14
C ASP A 109 11.12 -11.44 19.02
N PRO A 110 11.78 -10.96 17.95
CA PRO A 110 13.20 -11.20 17.78
C PRO A 110 14.00 -10.37 18.79
N THR A 111 14.64 -11.04 19.74
CA THR A 111 15.55 -10.41 20.72
C THR A 111 16.93 -10.20 20.10
N TYR A 112 17.05 -9.24 19.18
CA TYR A 112 18.34 -8.87 18.62
C TYR A 112 19.07 -7.87 19.52
N GLN A 113 20.32 -8.19 19.85
CA GLN A 113 21.18 -7.27 20.61
C GLN A 113 21.64 -6.10 19.73
N ALA A 114 21.93 -4.94 20.33
CA ALA A 114 22.49 -3.79 19.61
C ALA A 114 23.85 -4.09 18.95
N SER A 115 24.56 -5.14 19.40
CA SER A 115 25.78 -5.65 18.79
C SER A 115 25.57 -6.25 17.38
N SER A 116 24.34 -6.57 16.99
CA SER A 116 23.99 -7.09 15.66
C SER A 116 23.60 -6.00 14.65
N MET A 117 23.80 -4.72 14.99
CA MET A 117 23.62 -3.62 14.04
C MET A 117 24.65 -3.72 12.90
N PRO A 118 24.24 -3.54 11.63
CA PRO A 118 25.15 -3.66 10.48
C PRO A 118 26.24 -2.57 10.48
N PHE A 119 25.96 -1.42 11.07
CA PHE A 119 26.91 -0.31 11.21
C PHE A 119 26.63 0.49 12.48
N PRO A 120 27.64 1.11 13.09
CA PRO A 120 27.45 1.97 14.27
C PRO A 120 26.56 3.17 13.97
N ARG A 121 25.72 3.59 14.94
CA ARG A 121 24.85 4.77 14.82
C ARG A 121 25.59 6.07 14.49
N SER A 122 26.88 6.17 14.78
CA SER A 122 27.71 7.32 14.38
C SER A 122 27.76 7.51 12.85
N TRP A 123 27.50 6.46 12.06
CA TRP A 123 27.39 6.54 10.61
C TRP A 123 26.03 7.02 10.10
N TYR A 124 24.99 7.04 10.95
CA TYR A 124 23.64 7.42 10.50
C TYR A 124 23.62 8.88 10.04
N GLN A 125 24.21 9.76 10.83
CA GLN A 125 24.29 11.19 10.53
C GLN A 125 25.04 11.50 9.21
N PRO A 126 26.29 11.05 9.00
CA PRO A 126 26.98 11.34 7.74
C PRO A 126 26.26 10.72 6.54
N LEU A 127 25.71 9.50 6.67
CA LEU A 127 24.94 8.86 5.59
C LEU A 127 23.68 9.65 5.26
N ALA A 128 22.92 10.08 6.26
CA ALA A 128 21.71 10.89 6.06
C ALA A 128 22.01 12.24 5.40
N ILE A 129 23.08 12.92 5.84
CA ILE A 129 23.48 14.22 5.28
C ILE A 129 23.92 14.06 3.83
N VAL A 130 24.79 13.09 3.55
CA VAL A 130 25.27 12.83 2.19
C VAL A 130 24.13 12.44 1.26
N THR A 131 23.26 11.52 1.68
CA THR A 131 22.13 11.06 0.87
C THR A 131 21.10 12.16 0.66
N GLY A 132 20.68 12.85 1.72
CA GLY A 132 19.72 13.94 1.63
C GLY A 132 20.20 15.10 0.77
N LEU A 133 21.47 15.53 0.92
CA LEU A 133 22.06 16.55 0.06
C LEU A 133 22.17 16.07 -1.39
N SER A 134 22.57 14.82 -1.61
CA SER A 134 22.65 14.24 -2.96
C SER A 134 21.27 14.24 -3.64
N VAL A 135 20.22 13.87 -2.91
CA VAL A 135 18.84 13.91 -3.44
C VAL A 135 18.42 15.33 -3.80
N VAL A 136 18.70 16.33 -2.95
CA VAL A 136 18.41 17.74 -3.25
C VAL A 136 19.16 18.20 -4.51
N VAL A 137 20.47 17.99 -4.55
CA VAL A 137 21.34 18.46 -5.64
C VAL A 137 21.00 17.76 -6.96
N VAL A 138 20.83 16.44 -6.95
CA VAL A 138 20.45 15.69 -8.15
C VAL A 138 19.07 16.10 -8.62
N SER A 139 18.09 16.27 -7.72
CA SER A 139 16.75 16.72 -8.10
C SER A 139 16.76 18.11 -8.73
N PHE A 140 17.58 19.02 -8.18
CA PHE A 140 17.81 20.34 -8.74
C PHE A 140 18.41 20.27 -10.15
N ILE A 141 19.53 19.55 -10.31
CA ILE A 141 20.23 19.42 -11.60
C ILE A 141 19.33 18.77 -12.64
N VAL A 142 18.69 17.65 -12.32
CA VAL A 142 17.80 16.94 -13.27
C VAL A 142 16.56 17.80 -13.58
N GLY A 143 16.02 18.52 -12.60
CA GLY A 143 14.95 19.49 -12.79
C GLY A 143 15.30 20.57 -13.81
N VAL A 144 16.48 21.19 -13.66
CA VAL A 144 16.94 22.27 -14.53
C VAL A 144 17.40 21.78 -15.91
N VAL A 145 17.99 20.59 -15.99
CA VAL A 145 18.56 20.08 -17.27
C VAL A 145 17.54 19.30 -18.09
N ARG A 146 16.74 18.43 -17.44
CA ARG A 146 15.88 17.47 -18.12
C ARG A 146 14.40 17.83 -18.07
N TRP A 147 13.95 18.50 -17.01
CA TRP A 147 12.52 18.78 -16.77
C TRP A 147 12.21 20.27 -16.60
N THR A 148 12.75 21.11 -17.50
CA THR A 148 12.59 22.58 -17.49
C THR A 148 11.13 23.05 -17.49
N THR A 149 10.23 22.30 -18.14
CA THR A 149 8.81 22.61 -18.23
C THR A 149 7.99 22.10 -17.04
N CYS A 150 8.59 21.30 -16.16
CA CYS A 150 7.91 20.61 -15.06
C CYS A 150 8.65 20.83 -13.72
N PRO A 151 8.77 22.08 -13.23
CA PRO A 151 9.52 22.39 -12.00
C PRO A 151 8.96 21.68 -10.75
N ARG A 152 7.70 21.24 -10.77
CA ARG A 152 7.06 20.48 -9.69
C ARG A 152 7.81 19.19 -9.31
N TYR A 153 8.45 18.49 -10.25
CA TYR A 153 9.23 17.27 -9.94
C TYR A 153 10.53 17.60 -9.21
N MET A 154 11.16 18.70 -9.59
CA MET A 154 12.33 19.24 -8.90
C MET A 154 11.97 19.61 -7.46
N VAL A 155 10.87 20.34 -7.25
CA VAL A 155 10.38 20.72 -5.91
C VAL A 155 10.07 19.49 -5.07
N LEU A 156 9.45 18.46 -5.65
CA LEU A 156 9.18 17.20 -4.94
C LEU A 156 10.48 16.56 -4.48
N GLY A 157 11.46 16.39 -5.37
CA GLY A 157 12.75 15.81 -5.02
C GLY A 157 13.51 16.61 -3.95
N MET A 158 13.45 17.94 -4.00
CA MET A 158 14.02 18.80 -2.94
C MET A 158 13.31 18.62 -1.60
N ILE A 159 11.98 18.50 -1.57
CA ILE A 159 11.23 18.23 -0.33
C ILE A 159 11.58 16.86 0.25
N LEU A 160 11.69 15.82 -0.59
CA LEU A 160 12.09 14.48 -0.14
C LEU A 160 13.52 14.49 0.42
N GLY A 161 14.47 15.14 -0.25
CA GLY A 161 15.82 15.31 0.28
C GLY A 161 15.86 16.13 1.57
N GLY A 162 15.04 17.18 1.65
CA GLY A 162 14.86 17.99 2.86
C GLY A 162 14.29 17.18 4.03
N TRP A 163 13.37 16.25 3.78
CA TRP A 163 12.84 15.33 4.79
C TRP A 163 13.95 14.45 5.39
N ILE A 164 14.85 13.91 4.55
CA ILE A 164 16.00 13.11 5.02
C ILE A 164 16.97 13.97 5.84
N LEU A 165 17.21 15.21 5.42
CA LEU A 165 18.14 16.13 6.10
C LEU A 165 17.60 16.69 7.41
N TYR A 166 16.29 16.89 7.51
CA TYR A 166 15.66 17.68 8.56
C TYR A 166 16.06 17.27 10.00
N PRO A 167 16.01 15.97 10.39
CA PRO A 167 16.38 15.56 11.75
C PRO A 167 17.82 15.88 12.13
N TYR A 168 18.70 16.02 11.14
CA TYR A 168 20.13 16.24 11.32
C TYR A 168 20.51 17.72 11.24
N LEU A 169 19.71 18.55 10.56
CA LEU A 169 19.88 20.00 10.54
C LEU A 169 19.31 20.66 11.81
N LEU A 170 18.21 20.11 12.34
CA LEU A 170 17.56 20.57 13.56
C LEU A 170 17.45 19.41 14.56
N PRO A 171 18.58 18.98 15.17
CA PRO A 171 18.56 17.86 16.09
C PRO A 171 17.89 18.21 17.41
N GLY A 172 17.38 17.18 18.09
CA GLY A 172 16.86 17.29 19.46
C GLY A 172 15.37 17.65 19.54
N PHE A 173 14.91 17.85 20.77
CA PHE A 173 13.48 17.99 21.08
C PHE A 173 12.81 19.17 20.36
N SER A 174 13.53 20.29 20.21
CA SER A 174 13.05 21.46 19.49
C SER A 174 12.81 21.21 18.00
N GLY A 175 13.51 20.25 17.39
CA GLY A 175 13.28 19.86 16.00
C GLY A 175 11.98 19.10 15.81
N TYR A 176 11.59 18.27 16.77
CA TYR A 176 10.42 17.41 16.66
C TYR A 176 9.07 18.14 16.77
N THR A 177 9.07 19.36 17.28
CA THR A 177 7.87 20.22 17.42
C THR A 177 7.93 21.45 16.52
N ASN A 178 8.96 21.58 15.69
CA ASN A 178 9.15 22.75 14.84
C ASN A 178 8.21 22.72 13.62
N PRO A 179 7.52 23.84 13.31
CA PRO A 179 6.55 23.93 12.22
C PRO A 179 7.12 23.56 10.84
N ILE A 180 8.43 23.72 10.63
CA ILE A 180 9.08 23.34 9.37
C ILE A 180 8.97 21.85 9.12
N GLY A 181 9.15 21.01 10.16
CA GLY A 181 9.02 19.56 10.04
C GLY A 181 7.60 19.14 9.65
N TYR A 182 6.58 19.73 10.29
CA TYR A 182 5.18 19.50 9.92
C TYR A 182 4.89 19.97 8.48
N GLY A 183 5.47 21.12 8.10
CA GLY A 183 5.39 21.66 6.76
C GLY A 183 5.94 20.70 5.70
N ILE A 184 7.10 20.08 5.95
CA ILE A 184 7.70 19.07 5.05
C ILE A 184 6.78 17.85 4.92
N VAL A 185 6.29 17.33 6.05
CA VAL A 185 5.40 16.16 6.07
C VAL A 185 4.10 16.43 5.32
N LEU A 186 3.49 17.60 5.50
CA LEU A 186 2.24 17.98 4.84
C LEU A 186 2.44 18.36 3.36
N ALA A 187 3.54 19.04 3.03
CA ALA A 187 3.83 19.47 1.67
C ALA A 187 4.02 18.28 0.73
N THR A 188 4.52 17.15 1.22
CA THR A 188 4.77 15.95 0.41
C THR A 188 3.49 15.38 -0.21
N PRO A 189 2.46 14.94 0.54
CA PRO A 189 1.22 14.42 -0.05
C PRO A 189 0.46 15.49 -0.84
N LEU A 190 0.52 16.76 -0.42
CA LEU A 190 -0.11 17.86 -1.17
C LEU A 190 0.54 18.06 -2.54
N LEU A 191 1.88 18.04 -2.61
CA LEU A 191 2.61 18.20 -3.86
C LEU A 191 2.45 16.99 -4.77
N VAL A 192 2.47 15.77 -4.21
CA VAL A 192 2.15 14.55 -4.95
C VAL A 192 0.73 14.63 -5.53
N GLY A 193 -0.26 15.00 -4.72
CA GLY A 193 -1.63 15.19 -5.17
C GLY A 193 -1.74 16.26 -6.27
N TYR A 194 -1.04 17.38 -6.13
CA TYR A 194 -0.96 18.43 -7.14
C TYR A 194 -0.35 17.94 -8.45
N ILE A 195 0.77 17.20 -8.38
CA ILE A 195 1.42 16.59 -9.55
C ILE A 195 0.44 15.66 -10.27
N LEU A 196 -0.20 14.74 -9.53
CA LEU A 196 -1.14 13.78 -10.11
C LEU A 196 -2.35 14.48 -10.74
N TRP A 197 -2.89 15.50 -10.07
CA TRP A 197 -4.01 16.28 -10.59
C TRP A 197 -3.64 17.06 -11.86
N LYS A 198 -2.46 17.68 -11.88
CA LYS A 198 -2.03 18.52 -13.00
C LYS A 198 -1.63 17.71 -14.23
N ASP A 199 -0.98 16.56 -14.03
CA ASP A 199 -0.30 15.84 -15.11
C ASP A 199 -1.15 14.74 -15.69
N VAL A 200 -1.80 13.98 -14.81
CA VAL A 200 -2.57 12.80 -15.19
C VAL A 200 -4.04 12.89 -14.79
N GLY A 201 -4.47 14.02 -14.23
CA GLY A 201 -5.83 14.21 -13.70
C GLY A 201 -6.96 13.84 -14.65
N PRO A 202 -6.95 14.31 -15.92
CA PRO A 202 -8.00 13.96 -16.88
C PRO A 202 -8.08 12.45 -17.15
N THR A 203 -6.93 11.79 -17.38
CA THR A 203 -6.88 10.35 -17.65
C THR A 203 -7.20 9.53 -16.41
N LEU A 204 -6.75 9.97 -15.24
CA LEU A 204 -7.08 9.35 -13.97
C LEU A 204 -8.58 9.43 -13.67
N SER A 205 -9.23 10.54 -14.04
CA SER A 205 -10.70 10.67 -13.94
C SER A 205 -11.40 9.61 -14.78
N VAL A 206 -10.95 9.37 -16.02
CA VAL A 206 -11.49 8.30 -16.89
C VAL A 206 -11.29 6.91 -16.27
N ILE A 207 -10.11 6.63 -15.74
CA ILE A 207 -9.81 5.37 -15.02
C ILE A 207 -10.75 5.19 -13.82
N LEU A 208 -11.00 6.24 -13.05
CA LEU A 208 -11.83 6.19 -11.85
C LEU A 208 -13.35 6.22 -12.15
N GLN A 209 -13.77 6.58 -13.36
CA GLN A 209 -15.15 6.43 -13.81
C GLN A 209 -15.53 4.97 -14.04
N ASP A 210 -14.55 4.10 -14.31
CA ASP A 210 -14.75 2.66 -14.37
C ASP A 210 -15.00 2.09 -12.96
N PRO A 211 -16.23 1.62 -12.66
CA PRO A 211 -16.59 1.20 -11.30
C PRO A 211 -15.81 -0.04 -10.85
N VAL A 212 -15.36 -0.90 -11.77
CA VAL A 212 -14.61 -2.10 -11.42
C VAL A 212 -13.17 -1.72 -11.07
N ALA A 213 -12.52 -0.89 -11.89
CA ALA A 213 -11.17 -0.40 -11.63
C ALA A 213 -11.11 0.45 -10.35
N ARG A 214 -12.10 1.32 -10.12
CA ARG A 214 -12.21 2.12 -8.90
C ARG A 214 -12.36 1.26 -7.65
N ARG A 215 -13.27 0.28 -7.66
CA ARG A 215 -13.47 -0.63 -6.51
C ARG A 215 -12.24 -1.48 -6.24
N PHE A 216 -11.60 -1.97 -7.30
CA PHE A 216 -10.35 -2.73 -7.18
C PHE A 216 -9.25 -1.86 -6.56
N GLY A 217 -8.99 -0.67 -7.11
CA GLY A 217 -7.99 0.25 -6.57
C GLY A 217 -8.25 0.67 -5.12
N PHE A 218 -9.49 1.02 -4.79
CA PHE A 218 -9.88 1.33 -3.41
C PHE A 218 -9.68 0.13 -2.48
N GLY A 219 -10.08 -1.08 -2.90
CA GLY A 219 -9.90 -2.30 -2.13
C GLY A 219 -8.42 -2.61 -1.85
N ILE A 220 -7.57 -2.54 -2.89
CA ILE A 220 -6.13 -2.75 -2.73
C ILE A 220 -5.50 -1.67 -1.83
N GLY A 221 -5.83 -0.40 -2.05
CA GLY A 221 -5.33 0.70 -1.21
C GLY A 221 -5.72 0.52 0.26
N ALA A 222 -6.97 0.16 0.54
CA ALA A 222 -7.44 -0.09 1.89
C ALA A 222 -6.76 -1.31 2.54
N MET A 223 -6.63 -2.43 1.81
CA MET A 223 -5.93 -3.63 2.28
C MET A 223 -4.47 -3.33 2.62
N VAL A 224 -3.78 -2.57 1.76
CA VAL A 224 -2.40 -2.16 1.99
C VAL A 224 -2.27 -1.22 3.19
N SER A 225 -3.19 -0.27 3.38
CA SER A 225 -3.20 0.60 4.57
C SER A 225 -3.41 -0.20 5.86
N ILE A 226 -4.35 -1.16 5.86
CA ILE A 226 -4.59 -2.05 7.01
C ILE A 226 -3.35 -2.90 7.30
N PHE A 227 -2.76 -3.48 6.26
CA PHE A 227 -1.52 -4.24 6.36
C PHE A 227 -0.39 -3.40 6.97
N PHE A 228 -0.20 -2.16 6.53
CA PHE A 228 0.81 -1.29 7.11
C PHE A 228 0.50 -0.92 8.55
N MET A 229 -0.75 -0.57 8.88
CA MET A 229 -1.13 -0.30 10.27
C MET A 229 -0.83 -1.50 11.17
N ALA A 230 -1.12 -2.71 10.69
CA ALA A 230 -0.87 -3.93 11.45
C ALA A 230 0.62 -4.22 11.65
N THR A 231 1.39 -4.20 10.56
CA THR A 231 2.83 -4.52 10.59
C THR A 231 3.68 -3.47 11.29
N SER A 232 3.19 -2.23 11.41
CA SER A 232 3.87 -1.17 12.16
C SER A 232 3.39 -1.04 13.61
N GLY A 233 2.53 -1.94 14.08
CA GLY A 233 2.04 -1.97 15.46
C GLY A 233 0.96 -0.94 15.77
N TYR A 234 0.48 -0.16 14.79
CA TYR A 234 -0.67 0.75 14.97
C TYR A 234 -2.02 0.01 15.02
N LEU A 235 -2.03 -1.28 14.71
CA LEU A 235 -3.17 -2.18 14.84
C LEU A 235 -2.63 -3.55 15.28
N SER A 236 -3.02 -4.04 16.46
CA SER A 236 -2.64 -5.38 16.90
C SER A 236 -3.86 -6.15 17.40
N PHE A 237 -3.86 -7.46 17.14
CA PHE A 237 -4.86 -8.41 17.63
C PHE A 237 -4.27 -9.38 18.66
N PHE A 238 -3.08 -9.07 19.16
CA PHE A 238 -2.32 -9.91 20.08
C PHE A 238 -2.11 -9.15 21.38
N SER A 239 -2.24 -9.86 22.50
CA SER A 239 -2.01 -9.29 23.83
C SER A 239 -0.51 -9.13 24.05
N GLU A 240 -0.04 -7.90 24.25
CA GLU A 240 1.36 -7.66 24.61
C GLU A 240 1.62 -8.08 26.07
N GLU A 241 2.78 -8.67 26.31
CA GLU A 241 3.21 -9.12 27.63
C GLU A 241 3.44 -7.90 28.55
N GLY A 242 2.60 -7.75 29.57
CA GLY A 242 2.61 -6.59 30.48
C GLY A 242 1.60 -5.48 30.14
N ALA A 243 0.68 -5.72 29.20
CA ALA A 243 -0.41 -4.81 28.90
C ALA A 243 -1.34 -4.59 30.13
N PRO A 244 -1.80 -3.36 30.40
CA PRO A 244 -2.70 -3.09 31.52
C PRO A 244 -4.02 -3.85 31.38
N GLU A 245 -4.50 -4.40 32.51
CA GLU A 245 -5.76 -5.17 32.58
C GLU A 245 -7.02 -4.30 32.44
N GLU A 246 -6.87 -2.97 32.38
CA GLU A 246 -7.97 -2.01 32.23
C GLU A 246 -7.97 -1.36 30.84
N THR A 247 -9.18 -1.11 30.32
CA THR A 247 -9.36 -0.39 29.04
C THR A 247 -8.69 0.97 29.15
N THR A 248 -7.64 1.17 28.36
CA THR A 248 -6.82 2.38 28.41
C THR A 248 -7.06 3.18 27.14
N VAL A 249 -7.55 4.41 27.30
CA VAL A 249 -7.68 5.40 26.22
C VAL A 249 -6.77 6.57 26.57
N ALA A 250 -5.72 6.77 25.79
CA ALA A 250 -4.72 7.79 26.04
C ALA A 250 -4.40 8.59 24.77
N VAL A 251 -4.08 9.87 24.94
CA VAL A 251 -3.53 10.70 23.86
C VAL A 251 -2.08 10.99 24.20
N LEU A 252 -1.17 10.37 23.46
CA LEU A 252 0.27 10.44 23.69
C LEU A 252 0.95 11.23 22.57
N SER A 253 2.00 11.97 22.91
CA SER A 253 2.81 12.68 21.92
C SER A 253 3.93 11.78 21.42
N VAL A 254 3.66 11.05 20.34
CA VAL A 254 4.58 10.05 19.78
C VAL A 254 5.37 10.65 18.63
N LEU A 255 6.68 10.39 18.61
CA LEU A 255 7.53 10.75 17.48
C LEU A 255 7.24 9.79 16.31
N TYR A 256 6.79 10.32 15.18
CA TYR A 256 6.59 9.52 13.97
C TYR A 256 7.23 10.23 12.77
N GLN A 257 8.15 9.54 12.10
CA GLN A 257 9.05 10.09 11.08
C GLN A 257 9.91 11.23 11.67
N ILE A 258 9.60 12.49 11.35
CA ILE A 258 10.45 13.65 11.67
C ILE A 258 9.84 14.61 12.70
N VAL A 259 8.57 14.42 13.08
CA VAL A 259 7.86 15.29 14.04
C VAL A 259 6.99 14.49 15.00
N ARG A 260 6.61 15.10 16.11
CA ARG A 260 5.71 14.51 17.11
C ARG A 260 4.25 14.71 16.70
N TRP A 261 3.45 13.66 16.82
CA TRP A 261 2.01 13.73 16.56
C TRP A 261 1.24 13.39 17.82
N PRO A 262 0.07 14.00 18.04
CA PRO A 262 -0.89 13.48 18.99
C PRO A 262 -1.41 12.14 18.45
N THR A 263 -1.19 11.07 19.20
CA THR A 263 -1.61 9.72 18.88
C THR A 263 -2.65 9.29 19.89
N LEU A 264 -3.84 8.92 19.40
CA LEU A 264 -4.88 8.29 20.19
C LEU A 264 -4.57 6.79 20.24
N GLU A 265 -4.30 6.28 21.44
CA GLU A 265 -4.10 4.86 21.71
C GLU A 265 -5.33 4.33 22.45
N ILE A 266 -5.90 3.25 21.94
CA ILE A 266 -7.02 2.54 22.53
C ILE A 266 -6.60 1.09 22.68
N LEU A 267 -6.46 0.66 23.93
CA LEU A 267 -6.24 -0.73 24.29
C LEU A 267 -7.50 -1.28 24.93
N LEU A 268 -8.07 -2.32 24.33
CA LEU A 268 -9.12 -3.12 24.94
C LEU A 268 -8.47 -4.42 25.46
N PRO A 269 -8.53 -4.71 26.76
CA PRO A 269 -7.99 -5.97 27.31
C PRO A 269 -8.96 -7.15 27.13
N ASP A 270 -10.28 -6.90 27.16
CA ASP A 270 -11.31 -7.96 27.02
C ASP A 270 -11.35 -8.61 25.63
N VAL A 271 -10.90 -7.87 24.62
CA VAL A 271 -10.66 -8.35 23.25
C VAL A 271 -9.25 -7.90 22.95
N PRO A 272 -8.26 -8.79 22.74
CA PRO A 272 -6.84 -8.42 22.60
C PRO A 272 -6.66 -7.55 21.35
N PHE A 273 -7.00 -6.28 21.46
CA PHE A 273 -7.16 -5.35 20.36
C PHE A 273 -6.55 -4.03 20.79
N PHE A 274 -5.52 -3.67 20.05
CA PHE A 274 -4.83 -2.40 20.18
C PHE A 274 -4.99 -1.64 18.88
N ILE A 275 -5.33 -0.36 19.00
CA ILE A 275 -5.31 0.55 17.87
C ILE A 275 -4.69 1.88 18.29
N ALA A 276 -3.77 2.36 17.46
CA ALA A 276 -3.13 3.65 17.62
C ALA A 276 -3.31 4.48 16.34
N ILE A 277 -3.94 5.64 16.45
CA ILE A 277 -4.25 6.52 15.32
C ILE A 277 -3.63 7.87 15.58
N SER A 278 -2.82 8.34 14.62
CA SER A 278 -2.26 9.70 14.63
C SER A 278 -2.41 10.37 13.28
N PRO A 279 -2.46 11.71 13.21
CA PRO A 279 -2.49 12.42 11.93
C PRO A 279 -1.27 12.11 11.07
N GLY A 280 -0.09 11.89 11.67
CA GLY A 280 1.11 11.50 10.95
C GLY A 280 0.97 10.15 10.24
N VAL A 281 0.43 9.16 10.94
CA VAL A 281 0.13 7.83 10.37
C VAL A 281 -0.88 7.93 9.24
N LEU A 282 -1.98 8.67 9.45
CA LEU A 282 -3.00 8.87 8.42
C LEU A 282 -2.46 9.58 7.18
N LEU A 283 -1.58 10.58 7.34
CA LEU A 283 -0.95 11.29 6.22
C LEU A 283 -0.01 10.38 5.44
N VAL A 284 0.93 9.72 6.13
CA VAL A 284 1.97 8.92 5.47
C VAL A 284 1.38 7.63 4.93
N LEU A 285 0.77 6.79 5.77
CA LEU A 285 0.20 5.51 5.32
C LEU A 285 -1.01 5.71 4.41
N GLY A 286 -1.82 6.74 4.67
CA GLY A 286 -2.91 7.10 3.76
C GLY A 286 -2.40 7.53 2.39
N SER A 287 -1.33 8.34 2.31
CA SER A 287 -0.74 8.73 1.02
C SER A 287 -0.20 7.53 0.24
N LEU A 288 0.48 6.59 0.92
CA LEU A 288 0.94 5.35 0.30
C LEU A 288 -0.22 4.48 -0.15
N GLY A 289 -1.22 4.25 0.70
CA GLY A 289 -2.41 3.47 0.35
C GLY A 289 -3.17 4.05 -0.85
N VAL A 290 -3.29 5.39 -0.91
CA VAL A 290 -3.86 6.08 -2.07
C VAL A 290 -3.01 5.87 -3.32
N LEU A 291 -1.69 6.08 -3.24
CA LEU A 291 -0.79 5.89 -4.38
C LEU A 291 -0.81 4.45 -4.91
N VAL A 292 -0.75 3.46 -4.02
CA VAL A 292 -0.85 2.04 -4.36
C VAL A 292 -2.22 1.74 -4.98
N GLY A 293 -3.30 2.25 -4.38
CA GLY A 293 -4.66 2.08 -4.89
C GLY A 293 -4.88 2.69 -6.27
N LEU A 294 -4.32 3.87 -6.54
CA LEU A 294 -4.39 4.51 -7.86
C LEU A 294 -3.60 3.74 -8.92
N ASN A 295 -2.40 3.24 -8.58
CA ASN A 295 -1.64 2.35 -9.46
C ASN A 295 -2.41 1.06 -9.75
N ALA A 296 -3.02 0.45 -8.72
CA ALA A 296 -3.85 -0.74 -8.87
C ALA A 296 -5.09 -0.48 -9.75
N ALA A 297 -5.75 0.68 -9.61
CA ALA A 297 -6.87 1.08 -10.47
C ALA A 297 -6.43 1.22 -11.94
N ALA A 298 -5.28 1.86 -12.20
CA ALA A 298 -4.74 2.01 -13.55
C ALA A 298 -4.45 0.63 -14.19
N VAL A 299 -3.84 -0.29 -13.44
CA VAL A 299 -3.61 -1.67 -13.88
C VAL A 299 -4.93 -2.38 -14.18
N ALA A 300 -5.91 -2.31 -13.27
CA ALA A 300 -7.21 -2.93 -13.45
C ALA A 300 -7.94 -2.40 -14.69
N HIS A 301 -7.91 -1.09 -14.93
CA HIS A 301 -8.51 -0.46 -16.09
C HIS A 301 -7.85 -0.94 -17.39
N SER A 302 -6.51 -0.98 -17.44
CA SER A 302 -5.78 -1.50 -18.61
C SER A 302 -6.09 -2.97 -18.90
N TRP A 303 -6.24 -3.79 -17.86
CA TRP A 303 -6.64 -5.20 -17.98
C TRP A 303 -8.06 -5.37 -18.50
N ARG A 304 -8.97 -4.45 -18.19
CA ARG A 304 -10.34 -4.47 -18.72
C ARG A 304 -10.43 -4.06 -20.18
N LEU A 305 -9.56 -3.17 -20.63
CA LEU A 305 -9.54 -2.69 -22.01
C LEU A 305 -8.79 -3.62 -22.97
N ASN A 306 -8.21 -4.74 -22.49
CA ASN A 306 -7.39 -5.67 -23.27
C ASN A 306 -6.31 -4.99 -24.13
N ARG A 307 -5.86 -3.79 -23.74
CA ARG A 307 -4.69 -3.18 -24.38
C ARG A 307 -3.51 -4.08 -24.07
N GLU A 308 -2.79 -4.52 -25.11
CA GLU A 308 -1.59 -5.33 -24.95
C GLU A 308 -0.66 -4.60 -23.99
N ALA A 309 -0.45 -5.21 -22.83
CA ALA A 309 0.46 -4.72 -21.83
C ALA A 309 1.86 -4.86 -22.43
N GLY A 310 2.41 -3.78 -22.98
CA GLY A 310 3.81 -3.72 -23.37
C GLY A 310 4.69 -4.20 -22.21
N ALA A 311 5.87 -4.75 -22.53
CA ALA A 311 6.83 -5.32 -21.56
C ALA A 311 7.11 -4.42 -20.33
N THR A 312 6.85 -3.13 -20.45
CA THR A 312 6.98 -2.05 -19.45
C THR A 312 5.92 -2.04 -18.34
N GLN A 313 4.76 -2.68 -18.52
CA GLN A 313 3.72 -2.75 -17.48
C GLN A 313 3.95 -3.90 -16.49
N GLY A 314 4.68 -4.94 -16.92
CA GLY A 314 5.17 -6.01 -16.04
C GLY A 314 6.14 -5.49 -14.98
N THR A 315 7.01 -4.55 -15.36
CA THR A 315 7.95 -3.88 -14.44
C THR A 315 7.25 -2.88 -13.51
N ALA A 316 6.20 -2.20 -13.96
CA ALA A 316 5.38 -1.31 -13.12
C ALA A 316 4.63 -2.08 -12.01
N GLY A 317 4.10 -3.27 -12.31
CA GLY A 317 3.48 -4.16 -11.32
C GLY A 317 4.47 -4.69 -10.28
N THR A 318 5.65 -5.16 -10.69
CA THR A 318 6.70 -5.59 -9.76
C THR A 318 7.27 -4.41 -8.97
N ALA A 319 7.42 -3.23 -9.57
CA ALA A 319 7.85 -2.02 -8.88
C ALA A 319 6.81 -1.54 -7.86
N THR A 320 5.52 -1.77 -8.13
CA THR A 320 4.45 -1.45 -7.18
C THR A 320 4.45 -2.41 -5.98
N VAL A 321 4.67 -3.71 -6.22
CA VAL A 321 4.75 -4.72 -5.15
C VAL A 321 6.03 -4.58 -4.32
N VAL A 322 7.19 -4.40 -4.98
CA VAL A 322 8.47 -4.13 -4.31
C VAL A 322 8.41 -2.79 -3.58
N GLY A 323 7.91 -1.74 -4.24
CA GLY A 323 7.74 -0.40 -3.66
C GLY A 323 6.83 -0.36 -2.42
N ALA A 324 5.85 -1.27 -2.31
CA ALA A 324 5.01 -1.37 -1.12
C ALA A 324 5.80 -1.92 0.08
N CYS A 325 6.65 -2.92 -0.16
CA CYS A 325 7.57 -3.44 0.86
C CYS A 325 8.73 -2.49 1.17
N THR A 326 9.02 -1.56 0.26
CA THR A 326 10.07 -0.54 0.38
C THR A 326 9.68 0.59 1.35
N CYS A 327 8.49 0.65 1.97
CA CYS A 327 8.22 1.73 2.95
C CYS A 327 8.88 1.57 4.33
N GLY A 328 9.72 0.54 4.51
CA GLY A 328 10.42 0.21 5.77
C GLY A 328 9.53 -0.35 6.88
N CYS A 329 8.24 -0.04 6.82
CA CYS A 329 7.09 -0.67 7.48
C CYS A 329 7.09 -2.21 7.48
N CYS A 330 7.58 -2.85 6.41
CA CYS A 330 7.68 -4.31 6.29
C CYS A 330 8.97 -4.89 6.88
N GLY A 331 9.84 -4.07 7.46
CA GLY A 331 11.14 -4.49 8.00
C GLY A 331 11.06 -5.67 8.95
N PRO A 332 10.19 -5.63 9.97
CA PRO A 332 9.90 -6.77 10.85
C PRO A 332 9.54 -8.03 10.05
N LEU A 333 8.57 -7.96 9.14
CA LEU A 333 8.16 -9.07 8.28
C LEU A 333 9.29 -9.62 7.39
N VAL A 334 10.07 -8.75 6.77
CA VAL A 334 11.21 -9.15 5.92
C VAL A 334 12.29 -9.82 6.76
N SER A 335 12.53 -9.33 7.98
CA SER A 335 13.49 -9.95 8.89
C SER A 335 13.04 -11.34 9.32
N GLN A 336 11.76 -11.54 9.61
CA GLN A 336 11.21 -12.86 9.97
C GLN A 336 11.31 -13.85 8.81
N VAL A 337 11.00 -13.41 7.58
CA VAL A 337 11.22 -14.23 6.38
C VAL A 337 12.71 -14.56 6.22
N ALA A 338 13.61 -13.61 6.49
CA ALA A 338 15.05 -13.85 6.47
C ALA A 338 15.50 -14.84 7.56
N VAL A 339 14.88 -14.83 8.75
CA VAL A 339 15.14 -15.84 9.80
C VAL A 339 14.84 -17.22 9.27
N ILE A 340 13.67 -17.41 8.65
CA ILE A 340 13.23 -18.71 8.14
C ILE A 340 14.08 -19.15 6.94
N ALA A 341 14.40 -18.24 6.02
CA ALA A 341 15.06 -18.57 4.77
C ALA A 341 16.60 -18.69 4.88
N ALA A 342 17.21 -17.83 5.69
CA ALA A 342 18.66 -17.62 5.70
C ALA A 342 19.27 -17.67 7.13
N GLY A 343 18.44 -17.78 8.16
CA GLY A 343 18.85 -17.88 9.55
C GLY A 343 18.98 -16.53 10.29
N PRO A 344 19.06 -16.56 11.64
CA PRO A 344 19.05 -15.35 12.47
C PRO A 344 20.21 -14.37 12.21
N THR A 345 21.37 -14.87 11.76
CA THR A 345 22.58 -14.05 11.52
C THR A 345 22.43 -13.08 10.36
N ILE A 346 21.63 -13.43 9.35
CA ILE A 346 21.32 -12.56 8.19
C ILE A 346 20.11 -11.68 8.49
N ALA A 347 19.16 -12.18 9.29
CA ALA A 347 17.96 -11.44 9.67
C ALA A 347 18.21 -10.28 10.63
N ALA A 348 19.14 -10.43 11.59
CA ALA A 348 19.38 -9.43 12.61
C ALA A 348 19.82 -8.06 12.05
N PRO A 349 20.75 -7.98 11.08
CA PRO A 349 21.09 -6.70 10.45
C PRO A 349 19.94 -6.09 9.64
N ILE A 350 19.12 -6.93 8.99
CA ILE A 350 17.95 -6.49 8.22
C ILE A 350 16.90 -5.89 9.15
N TYR A 351 16.64 -6.52 10.29
CA TYR A 351 15.73 -6.01 11.31
C TYR A 351 16.14 -4.59 11.76
N TRP A 352 17.41 -4.40 12.14
CA TRP A 352 17.90 -3.11 12.62
C TRP A 352 17.88 -1.99 11.58
N ILE A 353 18.01 -2.31 10.28
CA ILE A 353 17.95 -1.31 9.20
C ILE A 353 16.59 -0.61 9.14
N PHE A 354 15.52 -1.34 9.46
CA PHE A 354 14.14 -0.88 9.28
C PHE A 354 13.43 -0.53 10.59
N VAL A 355 13.75 -1.23 11.68
CA VAL A 355 13.13 -1.02 13.00
C VAL A 355 13.68 0.22 13.69
N ASP A 356 14.95 0.56 13.47
CA ASP A 356 15.52 1.77 14.04
C ASP A 356 14.95 2.99 13.32
N SER A 357 14.02 3.70 13.97
CA SER A 357 13.39 4.90 13.42
C SER A 357 14.38 6.05 13.19
N ALA A 358 15.56 6.00 13.81
CA ALA A 358 16.66 6.93 13.53
C ALA A 358 17.48 6.55 12.28
N SER A 359 17.25 5.37 11.70
CA SER A 359 17.94 4.90 10.50
C SER A 359 17.56 5.77 9.28
N PRO A 360 18.53 6.40 8.59
CA PRO A 360 18.26 7.14 7.38
C PRO A 360 17.75 6.25 6.24
N LEU A 361 18.06 4.95 6.29
CA LEU A 361 17.57 4.00 5.31
C LEU A 361 16.05 3.94 5.36
N ASN A 362 15.42 3.86 6.54
CA ASN A 362 13.96 3.85 6.65
C ASN A 362 13.31 5.05 5.93
N SER A 363 13.84 6.26 6.13
CA SER A 363 13.36 7.46 5.43
C SER A 363 13.61 7.40 3.92
N ILE A 364 14.78 6.95 3.47
CA ILE A 364 15.10 6.80 2.03
C ILE A 364 14.13 5.81 1.37
N PHE A 365 13.86 4.71 2.05
CA PHE A 365 12.96 3.65 1.61
C PHE A 365 11.53 4.19 1.48
N LEU A 366 10.98 4.81 2.53
CA LEU A 366 9.66 5.45 2.51
C LEU A 366 9.51 6.50 1.39
N LEU A 367 10.44 7.44 1.32
CA LEU A 367 10.38 8.55 0.36
C LEU A 367 10.64 8.07 -1.07
N GLY A 368 11.51 7.07 -1.23
CA GLY A 368 11.75 6.36 -2.47
C GLY A 368 10.50 5.66 -2.97
N SER A 369 9.72 5.00 -2.11
CA SER A 369 8.42 4.43 -2.45
C SER A 369 7.44 5.50 -2.94
N ILE A 370 7.31 6.63 -2.24
CA ILE A 370 6.42 7.72 -2.67
C ILE A 370 6.82 8.22 -4.07
N ALA A 371 8.10 8.48 -4.29
CA ALA A 371 8.62 8.92 -5.58
C ALA A 371 8.38 7.88 -6.68
N LEU A 372 8.66 6.61 -6.38
CA LEU A 372 8.51 5.49 -7.32
C LEU A 372 7.04 5.27 -7.69
N PHE A 373 6.12 5.26 -6.73
CA PHE A 373 4.70 5.09 -7.01
C PHE A 373 4.11 6.26 -7.78
N THR A 374 4.53 7.48 -7.46
CA THR A 374 4.12 8.69 -8.19
C THR A 374 4.63 8.63 -9.62
N GLY A 375 5.92 8.34 -9.81
CA GLY A 375 6.55 8.23 -11.12
C GLY A 375 5.98 7.09 -11.97
N THR A 376 5.73 5.92 -11.35
CA THR A 376 5.13 4.76 -12.03
C THR A 376 3.72 5.08 -12.51
N LEU A 377 2.92 5.76 -11.69
CA LEU A 377 1.57 6.16 -12.07
C LEU A 377 1.59 7.12 -13.27
N ILE A 378 2.42 8.16 -13.20
CA ILE A 378 2.57 9.14 -14.30
C ILE A 378 3.02 8.44 -15.58
N TYR A 379 4.09 7.66 -15.48
CA TYR A 379 4.68 6.97 -16.63
C TYR A 379 3.70 5.97 -17.27
N SER A 380 2.97 5.20 -16.45
CA SER A 380 2.00 4.22 -16.96
C SER A 380 0.82 4.85 -17.69
N ILE A 381 0.39 6.04 -17.26
CA ILE A 381 -0.70 6.79 -17.87
C ILE A 381 -0.24 7.47 -19.18
N ASP A 382 0.93 8.09 -19.17
CA ASP A 382 1.50 8.74 -20.37
C ASP A 382 1.77 7.71 -21.47
N SER A 383 2.36 6.55 -21.11
CA SER A 383 2.64 5.47 -22.06
C SER A 383 1.38 4.85 -22.68
N ALA A 384 0.23 4.96 -22.00
CA ALA A 384 -1.05 4.41 -22.47
C ALA A 384 -1.84 5.39 -23.35
N THR A 385 -1.37 6.63 -23.50
CA THR A 385 -1.97 7.65 -24.35
C THR A 385 -1.24 7.63 -25.69
N PRO A 386 -1.80 7.03 -26.76
CA PRO A 386 -1.16 7.09 -28.06
C PRO A 386 -1.06 8.57 -28.45
N THR A 387 0.17 9.05 -28.64
CA THR A 387 0.39 10.37 -29.21
C THR A 387 -0.36 10.42 -30.52
N ARG A 388 -1.30 11.38 -30.62
CA ARG A 388 -2.05 11.79 -31.81
C ARG A 388 -1.11 12.35 -32.90
N LYS A 389 -0.03 11.66 -33.21
CA LYS A 389 0.87 11.90 -34.34
C LYS A 389 0.71 10.78 -35.38
N ASP A 390 0.44 9.56 -34.93
CA ASP A 390 0.31 8.40 -35.84
C ASP A 390 -1.00 8.41 -36.67
N VAL A 391 -1.98 9.24 -36.31
CA VAL A 391 -3.24 9.37 -37.08
C VAL A 391 -3.10 10.34 -38.27
N PHE A 392 -2.09 11.21 -38.28
CA PHE A 392 -1.88 12.14 -39.40
C PHE A 392 -0.89 11.63 -40.45
N GLU A 393 -0.05 10.63 -40.13
CA GLU A 393 0.84 10.00 -41.13
C GLU A 393 0.16 8.86 -41.90
N VAL A 394 -0.89 8.21 -41.37
CA VAL A 394 -1.61 7.13 -42.08
C VAL A 394 -2.67 7.66 -43.06
N SER A 395 -2.93 8.97 -43.08
CA SER A 395 -3.86 9.60 -44.05
C SER A 395 -3.13 10.27 -45.24
N ALA A 396 -1.83 10.02 -45.39
CA ALA A 396 -1.00 10.63 -46.43
C ALA A 396 -0.28 9.58 -47.31
N ASP A 397 -0.94 8.45 -47.57
CA ASP A 397 -0.61 7.53 -48.68
C ASP A 397 -1.86 7.18 -49.48
#